data_AF-A0A923LJ74-F1
#
_entry.id   AF-A0A923LJ74-F1
#
_cell.length_a   1.000
_cell.length_b   1.000
_cell.length_c   1.000
_cell.angle_alpha   90.00
_cell.angle_beta   90.00
_cell.angle_gamma   90.00
#
_symmetry.space_group_name_H-M   'P 1'
#
loop_
_entity.id
_entity.type
_entity.pdbx_description
1 polymer ?
#
loop_
_entity_poly.entity_id
_entity_poly.type
_entity_poly.pdbx_seq_one_letter_code
_entity_poly.pdbx_strand_id
1 'polypeptide(L)' 'MNRIVKKSRLPVERKWFCCPYPDCRQNLMIYDNTARCSGVYIRCKKCGREVKVEI' A
#
# COMPACT_ATOMS: atom_id res chain seq x y z
N MET A 1 -33.40 -22.82 9.08
CA MET A 1 -31.98 -23.20 9.02
C MET A 1 -31.15 -21.91 8.95
N ASN A 2 -30.68 -21.40 10.09
CA ASN A 2 -29.96 -20.12 10.12
C ASN A 2 -28.48 -20.37 9.83
N ARG A 3 -28.05 -20.11 8.59
CA ARG A 3 -26.67 -20.27 8.16
C ARG A 3 -25.88 -19.05 8.64
N ILE A 4 -25.23 -19.17 9.80
CA ILE A 4 -24.26 -18.17 10.27
C ILE A 4 -23.07 -18.22 9.31
N VAL A 5 -23.05 -17.32 8.33
CA VAL A 5 -21.92 -17.15 7.42
C VAL A 5 -20.77 -16.57 8.25
N LYS A 6 -19.84 -17.43 8.67
CA LYS A 6 -18.55 -17.00 9.24
C LYS A 6 -17.92 -16.04 8.23
N LYS A 7 -17.86 -14.75 8.55
CA LYS A 7 -17.14 -13.74 7.78
C LYS A 7 -15.67 -14.16 7.81
N SER A 8 -15.20 -14.84 6.77
CA SER A 8 -13.79 -15.15 6.56
C SER A 8 -13.07 -13.81 6.50
N ARG A 9 -12.43 -13.41 7.59
CA ARG A 9 -11.54 -12.25 7.57
C ARG A 9 -10.40 -12.65 6.65
N LEU A 10 -10.42 -12.17 5.40
CA LEU A 10 -9.25 -12.25 4.54
C LEU A 10 -8.06 -11.76 5.38
N PRO A 11 -6.92 -12.47 5.39
CA PRO A 11 -5.76 -12.01 6.13
C PRO A 11 -5.41 -10.60 5.63
N VAL A 12 -5.35 -9.66 6.57
CA VAL A 12 -4.91 -8.29 6.30
C VAL A 12 -3.41 -8.35 6.08
N GLU A 13 -2.98 -8.34 4.83
CA GLU A 13 -1.57 -8.41 4.46
C GLU A 13 -1.00 -7.00 4.42
N ARG A 14 0.01 -6.71 5.25
CA ARG A 14 0.74 -5.44 5.21
C ARG A 14 1.89 -5.53 4.20
N LYS A 15 1.93 -4.58 3.27
CA LYS A 15 2.95 -4.46 2.22
C LYS A 15 3.60 -3.10 2.28
N TRP A 16 4.89 -3.06 1.96
CA TRP A 16 5.61 -1.81 1.76
C TRP A 16 5.36 -1.31 0.35
N PHE A 17 4.96 -0.05 0.23
CA PHE A 17 5.09 0.69 -1.02
C PHE A 17 6.50 1.27 -1.08
N CYS A 18 7.28 0.78 -2.02
CA CYS A 18 8.65 1.22 -2.23
C CYS A 18 8.69 2.29 -3.33
N CYS A 19 9.68 3.18 -3.23
CA CYS A 19 10.02 4.12 -4.28
C CYS A 19 10.24 3.35 -5.60
N PRO A 20 9.51 3.66 -6.69
CA PRO A 20 9.51 2.86 -7.92
C PRO A 20 10.81 3.03 -8.71
N TYR A 21 11.64 4.01 -8.34
CA TYR A 21 12.90 4.27 -9.01
C TYR A 21 13.97 3.23 -8.61
N PRO A 22 14.61 2.57 -9.60
CA PRO A 22 15.50 1.41 -9.37
C PRO A 22 16.76 1.77 -8.57
N ASP A 23 17.22 3.01 -8.70
CA ASP A 23 18.37 3.60 -8.00
C ASP A 23 18.05 4.02 -6.56
N CYS A 24 16.78 3.97 -6.14
CA CYS A 24 16.36 4.40 -4.81
C CYS A 24 15.79 3.26 -3.95
N ARG A 25 14.67 2.67 -4.41
CA ARG A 25 13.89 1.59 -3.75
C ARG A 25 13.60 1.78 -2.24
N GLN A 26 13.65 3.01 -1.74
CA GLN A 26 13.35 3.33 -0.34
C GLN A 26 11.89 2.97 -0.01
N ASN A 27 11.66 2.36 1.15
CA ASN A 27 10.33 2.15 1.70
C ASN A 27 9.67 3.50 2.02
N LEU A 28 8.50 3.78 1.45
CA LEU A 28 7.80 5.06 1.61
C LEU A 28 6.62 4.97 2.58
N MET A 29 5.83 3.90 2.51
CA MET A 29 4.67 3.70 3.38
C MET A 29 4.30 2.22 3.46
N ILE A 30 3.54 1.87 4.50
CA ILE A 30 2.89 0.57 4.64
C ILE A 30 1.42 0.74 4.23
N TYR A 31 0.89 -0.21 3.50
CA TYR A 31 -0.54 -0.33 3.24
C TYR A 31 -0.97 -1.78 3.47
N ASP A 32 -2.27 -1.99 3.67
CA ASP A 32 -2.84 -3.32 3.66
C ASP A 32 -3.59 -3.61 2.35
N ASN A 33 -3.84 -4.88 2.07
CA ASN A 33 -4.54 -5.36 0.88
C ASN A 33 -6.02 -4.92 0.76
N THR A 34 -6.57 -4.20 1.74
CA THR A 34 -7.92 -3.62 1.68
C THR A 34 -7.91 -2.12 1.40
N ALA A 35 -6.74 -1.48 1.44
CA ALA A 35 -6.58 -0.06 1.14
C ALA A 35 -6.92 0.22 -0.34
N ARG A 36 -7.53 1.37 -0.59
CA ARG A 36 -7.72 1.92 -1.94
C ARG A 36 -7.31 3.38 -1.90
N CYS A 37 -6.34 3.79 -2.72
CA CYS A 37 -5.95 5.19 -2.81
C CYS A 37 -5.60 5.58 -4.25
N SER A 38 -6.00 6.79 -4.63
CA SER A 38 -5.68 7.39 -5.92
C SER A 38 -5.51 8.90 -5.73
N GLY A 39 -4.66 9.51 -6.56
CA GLY A 39 -4.37 10.95 -6.47
C GLY A 39 -3.49 11.37 -5.29
N VAL A 40 -2.79 10.43 -4.64
CA VAL A 40 -1.86 10.71 -3.55
C VAL A 40 -0.44 10.78 -4.09
N TYR A 41 0.29 11.82 -3.72
CA TYR A 41 1.68 12.04 -4.12
C TYR A 41 2.57 12.12 -2.88
N ILE A 42 3.62 11.31 -2.84
CA ILE A 42 4.58 11.27 -1.73
C ILE A 42 5.96 11.65 -2.26
N ARG A 43 6.57 12.65 -1.62
CA ARG A 43 7.98 12.98 -1.88
C ARG A 43 8.91 11.98 -1.19
N CYS A 44 9.69 11.25 -1.97
CA CYS A 44 10.70 10.34 -1.45
C CYS A 44 11.79 11.12 -0.68
N LYS A 45 12.01 10.79 0.59
CA LYS A 45 13.02 11.46 1.43
C LYS A 45 14.46 11.13 1.04
N LYS A 46 14.69 10.01 0.33
CA LYS A 46 16.02 9.58 -0.11
C LYS A 46 16.42 10.23 -1.44
N CYS A 47 15.59 10.12 -2.48
CA CYS A 47 15.93 10.65 -3.81
C CYS A 47 15.26 11.99 -4.15
N GLY A 48 14.41 12.52 -3.29
CA GLY A 48 13.75 13.82 -3.46
C GLY A 48 12.62 13.87 -4.48
N ARG A 49 12.46 12.84 -5.32
CA ARG A 49 11.42 12.72 -6.37
C ARG A 49 10.04 12.54 -5.77
N GLU A 50 9.03 13.07 -6.46
CA GLU A 50 7.63 12.90 -6.11
C GLU A 50 7.06 11.65 -6.79
N VAL A 51 6.38 10.82 -6.00
CA VAL A 51 5.88 9.51 -6.44
C VAL A 51 4.38 9.49 -6.27
N LYS A 52 3.66 9.22 -7.37
CA LYS A 52 2.23 8.92 -7.32
C LYS A 52 2.03 7.54 -6.70
N VAL A 53 1.19 7.46 -5.67
CA VAL A 53 0.82 6.21 -5.02
C VAL A 53 -0.54 5.76 -5.56
N GLU A 54 -0.59 4.52 -6.05
CA GLU A 54 -1.81 3.86 -6.54
C GLU A 54 -1.88 2.47 -5.91
N ILE A 55 -2.89 2.24 -5.07
CA ILE A 55 -3.14 1.01 -4.30
C ILE A 55 -4.61 0.62 -4.47
#